data_AF-A0A850KWN1-F1
#
_entry.id   AF-A0A850KWN1-F1
#
_cell.length_a   1.000
_cell.length_b   1.000
_cell.length_c   1.000
_cell.angle_alpha   90.00
_cell.angle_beta   90.00
_cell.angle_gamma   90.00
#
_symmetry.space_group_name_H-M   'P 1'
#
loop_
_entity.id
_entity.type
_entity.pdbx_description
1 polymer ?
#
loop_
_entity_poly.entity_id
_entity_poly.type
_entity_poly.pdbx_seq_one_letter_code
_entity_poly.pdbx_strand_id
1 'polypeptide(L)'
;MKKILKTLLDNLLLWFLQIKSRSFVKPIIPLKKILAGTKVVILIPHSDDEVLGCYNFIKENGLRLEIELILVTRTANPEINAKRVIESKRALTGLPFKKLYFWELEEGRLEENKEKLRSNLKSIDGLYDYVFTLAPNDTTNDHSYISDSTSKNIKKSKVVYYRSTSITFNIMDASFYCKGTFLDKKNALRHYKTQDSINLINTIKYNRNEALILGYSKKYAIEAFIFAEDFNENQKAINSLSTGSLIRELFR
;
A
#
# COMPACT_ATOMS: atom_id res chain seq x y z
N MET A 1 -14.42 -33.52 -3.72
CA MET A 1 -15.66 -32.69 -3.69
C MET A 1 -15.52 -31.36 -2.95
N LYS A 2 -15.12 -31.29 -1.66
CA LYS A 2 -15.09 -30.02 -0.89
C LYS A 2 -14.26 -28.89 -1.53
N LYS A 3 -13.08 -29.19 -2.12
CA LYS A 3 -12.26 -28.18 -2.83
C LYS A 3 -12.97 -27.60 -4.06
N ILE A 4 -13.63 -28.44 -4.84
CA ILE A 4 -14.33 -28.05 -6.07
C ILE A 4 -15.53 -27.15 -5.73
N LEU A 5 -16.29 -27.51 -4.69
CA LEU A 5 -17.42 -26.73 -4.22
C LEU A 5 -17.00 -25.36 -3.68
N LYS A 6 -15.88 -25.29 -2.94
CA LYS A 6 -15.31 -24.03 -2.45
C LYS A 6 -14.89 -23.12 -3.61
N THR A 7 -14.18 -23.65 -4.60
CA THR A 7 -13.76 -22.88 -5.78
C THR A 7 -14.97 -22.40 -6.61
N LEU A 8 -16.03 -23.21 -6.71
CA LEU A 8 -17.28 -22.80 -7.35
C LEU A 8 -17.94 -21.64 -6.59
N LEU A 9 -18.06 -21.74 -5.27
CA LEU A 9 -18.61 -20.66 -4.42
C LEU A 9 -17.77 -19.38 -4.52
N ASP A 10 -16.44 -19.49 -4.48
CA ASP A 10 -15.54 -18.34 -4.62
C ASP A 10 -15.73 -17.68 -6.01
N ASN A 11 -15.85 -18.47 -7.07
CA ASN A 11 -16.09 -17.96 -8.42
C ASN A 11 -17.49 -17.35 -8.59
N LEU A 12 -18.52 -17.93 -7.97
CA LEU A 12 -19.90 -17.44 -8.04
C LEU A 12 -20.05 -16.14 -7.27
N LEU A 13 -19.39 -16.03 -6.11
CA LEU A 13 -19.28 -14.80 -5.34
C LEU A 13 -18.53 -13.73 -6.13
N LEU A 14 -17.39 -14.06 -6.73
CA LEU A 14 -16.64 -13.12 -7.58
C LEU A 14 -17.46 -12.66 -8.80
N TRP A 15 -18.20 -13.56 -9.45
CA TRP A 15 -19.07 -13.24 -10.58
C TRP A 15 -20.25 -12.34 -10.16
N PHE A 16 -20.86 -12.61 -9.01
CA PHE A 16 -21.93 -11.78 -8.46
C PHE A 16 -21.41 -10.38 -8.08
N LEU A 17 -20.22 -10.31 -7.49
CA LEU A 17 -19.52 -9.05 -7.20
C LEU A 17 -19.21 -8.27 -8.50
N GLN A 18 -18.83 -8.95 -9.59
CA GLN A 18 -18.59 -8.31 -10.89
C GLN A 18 -19.84 -7.74 -11.56
N ILE A 19 -20.99 -8.39 -11.40
CA ILE A 19 -22.25 -7.92 -11.99
C ILE A 19 -22.79 -6.71 -11.24
N LYS A 20 -22.75 -6.73 -9.90
CA LYS A 20 -23.23 -5.61 -9.09
C LYS A 20 -22.27 -4.43 -9.01
N SER A 21 -20.95 -4.65 -9.10
CA SER A 21 -19.98 -3.54 -9.08
C SER A 21 -20.18 -2.60 -10.26
N ARG A 22 -20.59 -3.09 -11.44
CA ARG A 22 -20.78 -2.25 -12.64
C ARG A 22 -21.83 -1.14 -12.48
N SER A 23 -22.78 -1.28 -11.57
CA SER A 23 -23.88 -0.31 -11.37
C SER A 23 -23.69 0.64 -10.18
N PHE A 24 -22.71 0.40 -9.30
CA PHE A 24 -22.53 1.17 -8.06
C PHE A 24 -21.13 1.76 -7.86
N VAL A 25 -20.19 1.54 -8.79
CA VAL A 25 -18.86 2.15 -8.69
C VAL A 25 -18.93 3.64 -8.99
N LYS A 26 -18.85 4.48 -7.93
CA LYS A 26 -18.44 5.89 -8.08
C LYS A 26 -17.23 5.89 -9.01
N PRO A 27 -17.19 6.71 -10.07
CA PRO A 27 -16.05 6.73 -10.98
C PRO A 27 -14.81 7.08 -10.16
N ILE A 28 -14.01 6.06 -9.84
CA ILE A 28 -12.73 6.29 -9.18
C ILE A 28 -11.90 7.06 -10.19
N ILE A 29 -11.61 8.30 -9.84
CA ILE A 29 -11.01 9.26 -10.77
C ILE A 29 -9.55 8.83 -10.94
N PRO A 30 -9.08 8.54 -12.17
CA PRO A 30 -7.65 8.38 -12.44
C PRO A 30 -6.92 9.62 -11.90
N LEU A 31 -5.83 9.45 -11.16
CA LEU A 31 -5.00 10.48 -10.49
C LEU A 31 -5.08 11.89 -11.12
N LYS A 32 -6.14 12.66 -10.84
CA LYS A 32 -6.33 14.02 -11.38
C LYS A 32 -5.86 15.10 -10.40
N LYS A 33 -5.79 14.77 -9.10
CA LYS A 33 -5.38 15.71 -8.05
C LYS A 33 -3.87 15.94 -7.99
N ILE A 34 -3.06 14.94 -8.35
CA ILE A 34 -1.58 15.05 -8.31
C ILE A 34 -1.08 15.43 -9.70
N LEU A 35 -0.59 16.66 -9.84
CA LEU A 35 -0.14 17.23 -11.11
C LEU A 35 1.31 16.84 -11.42
N ALA A 36 1.73 17.02 -12.68
CA ALA A 36 3.12 16.85 -13.06
C ALA A 36 4.01 17.84 -12.29
N GLY A 37 5.21 17.40 -11.89
CA GLY A 37 6.16 18.17 -11.07
C GLY A 37 5.89 18.12 -9.57
N THR A 38 4.78 17.53 -9.12
CA THR A 38 4.50 17.37 -7.69
C THR A 38 5.57 16.51 -7.00
N LYS A 39 6.05 17.00 -5.86
CA LYS A 39 7.01 16.33 -4.98
C LYS A 39 6.30 15.41 -4.00
N VAL A 40 6.66 14.13 -4.07
CA VAL A 40 6.06 13.07 -3.27
C VAL A 40 7.14 12.33 -2.51
N VAL A 41 6.92 12.12 -1.22
CA VAL A 41 7.72 11.19 -0.44
C VAL A 41 6.85 10.00 -0.02
N ILE A 42 7.39 8.79 -0.16
CA ILE A 42 6.72 7.56 0.27
C ILE A 42 7.47 7.02 1.49
N LEU A 43 6.77 6.98 2.63
CA LEU A 43 7.25 6.36 3.86
C LEU A 43 7.03 4.85 3.78
N ILE A 44 8.11 4.09 3.92
CA ILE A 44 8.16 2.64 3.76
C ILE A 44 8.59 2.05 5.12
N PRO A 45 7.67 1.51 5.93
CA PRO A 45 7.99 0.95 7.24
C PRO A 45 9.03 -0.15 7.15
N HIS A 46 8.76 -1.17 6.33
CA HIS A 46 9.59 -2.35 6.14
C HIS A 46 9.97 -2.54 4.67
N SER A 47 11.09 -3.22 4.44
CA SER A 47 11.59 -3.49 3.09
C SER A 47 10.71 -4.52 2.39
N ASP A 48 9.81 -4.08 1.51
CA ASP A 48 8.83 -4.83 0.71
C ASP A 48 7.54 -4.04 0.58
N ASP A 49 7.20 -3.24 1.60
CA ASP A 49 6.03 -2.37 1.62
C ASP A 49 5.96 -1.44 0.41
N GLU A 50 7.11 -0.99 -0.11
CA GLU A 50 7.18 -0.16 -1.31
C GLU A 50 6.66 -0.90 -2.54
N VAL A 51 6.93 -2.20 -2.64
CA VAL A 51 6.43 -3.03 -3.73
C VAL A 51 4.98 -3.42 -3.46
N LEU A 52 4.65 -3.78 -2.22
CA LEU A 52 3.31 -4.19 -1.83
C LEU A 52 2.27 -3.07 -2.01
N GLY A 53 2.64 -1.82 -1.70
CA GLY A 53 1.72 -0.70 -1.69
C GLY A 53 1.81 0.26 -2.87
N CYS A 54 3.02 0.47 -3.40
CA CYS A 54 3.29 1.63 -4.27
C CYS A 54 4.03 1.30 -5.58
N TYR A 55 4.28 0.03 -5.91
CA TYR A 55 5.04 -0.38 -7.09
C TYR A 55 4.49 0.20 -8.40
N ASN A 56 3.19 0.00 -8.64
CA ASN A 56 2.54 0.47 -9.86
C ASN A 56 2.42 1.99 -9.85
N PHE A 57 2.17 2.61 -8.69
CA PHE A 57 2.17 4.07 -8.57
C PHE A 57 3.51 4.67 -9.00
N ILE A 58 4.63 4.16 -8.49
CA ILE A 58 5.98 4.62 -8.85
C ILE A 58 6.21 4.40 -10.34
N LYS A 59 5.89 3.20 -10.86
CA LYS A 59 6.08 2.85 -12.27
C LYS A 59 5.30 3.77 -13.22
N GLU A 60 4.04 4.06 -12.92
CA GLU A 60 3.16 4.84 -13.80
C GLU A 60 3.38 6.36 -13.69
N ASN A 61 3.81 6.84 -12.52
CA ASN A 61 3.84 8.27 -12.23
C ASN A 61 5.25 8.84 -12.01
N GLY A 62 6.27 8.01 -11.83
CA GLY A 62 7.59 8.53 -11.47
C GLY A 62 8.34 9.29 -12.56
N LEU A 63 7.89 9.20 -13.83
CA LEU A 63 8.39 10.09 -14.90
C LEU A 63 7.73 11.48 -14.89
N ARG A 64 6.57 11.63 -14.26
CA ARG A 64 5.85 12.92 -14.17
C ARG A 64 5.95 13.56 -12.79
N LEU A 65 6.22 12.78 -11.74
CA LEU A 65 6.31 13.23 -10.36
C LEU A 65 7.75 13.17 -9.86
N GLU A 66 8.07 13.98 -8.86
CA GLU A 66 9.35 13.88 -8.15
C GLU A 66 9.17 12.95 -6.95
N ILE A 67 9.34 11.65 -7.17
CA ILE A 67 9.12 10.63 -6.13
C ILE A 67 10.43 10.33 -5.40
N GLU A 68 10.42 10.49 -4.08
CA GLU A 68 11.46 10.03 -3.17
C GLU A 68 10.91 8.97 -2.20
N LEU A 69 11.76 8.03 -1.82
CA LEU A 69 11.41 6.88 -0.99
C LEU A 69 12.19 6.95 0.32
N ILE A 70 11.54 6.68 1.44
CA ILE A 70 12.20 6.62 2.76
C ILE A 70 11.91 5.27 3.38
N LEU A 71 12.95 4.44 3.52
CA LEU A 71 12.89 3.24 4.33
C LEU A 71 13.07 3.62 5.81
N VAL A 72 12.02 3.41 6.59
CA VAL A 72 11.87 3.98 7.94
C VAL A 72 12.62 3.14 8.96
N THR A 73 12.39 1.83 8.93
CA THR A 73 12.99 0.90 9.89
C THR A 73 14.12 0.07 9.27
N ARG A 74 14.92 -0.52 10.15
CA ARG A 74 15.94 -1.53 9.84
C ARG A 74 15.84 -2.67 10.84
N THR A 75 16.16 -3.88 10.39
CA THR A 75 16.31 -5.01 11.31
C THR A 75 17.47 -4.78 12.27
N ALA A 76 17.33 -5.23 13.52
CA ALA A 76 18.42 -5.19 14.50
C ALA A 76 19.68 -5.95 14.03
N ASN A 77 19.51 -7.04 13.29
CA ASN A 77 20.61 -7.79 12.68
C ASN A 77 21.18 -7.02 11.46
N PRO A 78 22.44 -6.55 11.49
CA PRO A 78 23.03 -5.75 10.41
C PRO A 78 23.19 -6.52 9.09
N GLU A 79 23.47 -7.81 9.14
CA GLU A 79 23.65 -8.64 7.95
C GLU A 79 22.32 -8.86 7.23
N ILE A 80 21.25 -9.14 7.99
CA ILE A 80 19.89 -9.24 7.44
C ILE A 80 19.45 -7.89 6.87
N ASN A 81 19.74 -6.79 7.57
CA ASN A 81 19.41 -5.45 7.09
C ASN A 81 20.10 -5.15 5.75
N ALA A 82 21.39 -5.42 5.64
CA ALA A 82 22.14 -5.22 4.40
C ALA A 82 21.55 -6.03 3.24
N LYS A 83 21.15 -7.29 3.49
CA LYS A 83 20.44 -8.13 2.51
C LYS A 83 19.11 -7.49 2.09
N ARG A 84 18.25 -7.14 3.05
CA ARG A 84 16.95 -6.48 2.80
C ARG A 84 17.07 -5.21 1.96
N VAL A 85 18.07 -4.37 2.24
CA VAL A 85 18.35 -3.16 1.45
C VAL A 85 18.74 -3.50 0.00
N ILE A 86 19.57 -4.53 -0.20
CA ILE A 86 19.96 -4.99 -1.54
C ILE A 86 18.73 -5.56 -2.29
N GLU A 87 17.89 -6.32 -1.59
CA GLU A 87 16.66 -6.89 -2.15
C GLU A 87 15.68 -5.80 -2.60
N SER A 88 15.46 -4.78 -1.77
CA SER A 88 14.65 -3.59 -2.11
C SER A 88 15.20 -2.86 -3.34
N LYS A 89 16.51 -2.56 -3.37
CA LYS A 89 17.15 -1.92 -4.54
C LYS A 89 16.97 -2.74 -5.82
N ARG A 90 17.08 -4.07 -5.74
CA ARG A 90 16.84 -4.97 -6.87
C ARG A 90 15.39 -4.96 -7.32
N ALA A 91 14.45 -5.03 -6.38
CA ALA A 91 13.01 -5.02 -6.68
C ALA A 91 12.55 -3.70 -7.33
N LEU A 92 13.17 -2.58 -6.97
CA LEU A 92 12.91 -1.26 -7.52
C LEU A 92 13.74 -0.91 -8.76
N THR A 93 14.61 -1.82 -9.22
CA THR A 93 15.49 -1.55 -10.37
C THR A 93 14.67 -1.21 -11.62
N GLY A 94 15.01 -0.08 -12.26
CA GLY A 94 14.34 0.41 -13.46
C GLY A 94 13.04 1.18 -13.21
N LEU A 95 12.63 1.37 -11.95
CA LEU A 95 11.52 2.26 -11.62
C LEU A 95 11.97 3.73 -11.57
N PRO A 96 11.14 4.68 -12.03
CA PRO A 96 11.51 6.09 -12.06
C PRO A 96 11.26 6.75 -10.70
N PHE A 97 12.23 6.71 -9.79
CA PHE A 97 12.22 7.51 -8.55
C PHE A 97 13.56 8.22 -8.39
N LYS A 98 13.59 9.36 -7.70
CA LYS A 98 14.79 10.20 -7.57
C LYS A 98 15.81 9.60 -6.62
N LYS A 99 15.36 9.21 -5.42
CA LYS A 99 16.25 8.76 -4.35
C LYS A 99 15.55 7.86 -3.33
N LEU A 100 16.33 6.96 -2.75
CA LEU A 100 15.96 6.12 -1.61
C LEU A 100 16.82 6.52 -0.40
N TYR A 101 16.18 6.95 0.68
CA TYR A 101 16.79 7.31 1.96
C TYR A 101 16.48 6.27 3.03
N PHE A 102 17.21 6.36 4.14
CA PHE A 102 17.09 5.46 5.28
C PHE A 102 17.04 6.30 6.57
N TRP A 103 16.03 6.06 7.42
CA TRP A 103 15.94 6.68 8.75
C TRP A 103 16.53 5.81 9.87
N GLU A 104 16.73 4.52 9.57
CA GLU A 104 17.44 3.57 10.43
C GLU A 104 16.85 3.44 11.85
N LEU A 105 15.52 3.58 11.98
CA LEU A 105 14.82 3.28 13.22
C LEU A 105 14.75 1.76 13.42
N GLU A 106 14.69 1.30 14.67
CA GLU A 106 14.66 -0.15 14.92
C GLU A 106 13.27 -0.74 14.60
N GLU A 107 13.24 -1.77 13.75
CA GLU A 107 12.02 -2.52 13.39
C GLU A 107 11.36 -3.12 14.64
N GLY A 108 10.03 -2.96 14.74
CA GLY A 108 9.23 -3.38 15.89
C GLY A 108 9.30 -2.44 17.10
N ARG A 109 10.09 -1.37 17.04
CA ARG A 109 10.35 -0.44 18.16
C ARG A 109 10.17 1.02 17.77
N LEU A 110 9.25 1.33 16.86
CA LEU A 110 8.96 2.71 16.50
C LEU A 110 8.45 3.55 17.69
N GLU A 111 7.72 2.94 18.62
CA GLU A 111 7.26 3.60 19.85
C GLU A 111 8.41 4.06 20.74
N GLU A 112 9.43 3.22 20.91
CA GLU A 112 10.64 3.58 21.67
C GLU A 112 11.44 4.69 20.97
N ASN A 113 11.32 4.78 19.64
CA ASN A 113 11.99 5.77 18.79
C ASN A 113 11.13 7.01 18.48
N LYS A 114 10.03 7.25 19.22
CA LYS A 114 9.03 8.28 18.91
C LYS A 114 9.58 9.69 18.69
N GLU A 115 10.54 10.13 19.51
CA GLU A 115 11.12 11.48 19.38
C GLU A 115 11.95 11.61 18.10
N LYS A 116 12.69 10.55 17.74
CA LYS A 116 13.47 10.51 16.49
C LYS A 116 12.54 10.44 15.28
N LEU A 117 11.49 9.61 15.33
CA LEU A 117 10.47 9.56 14.27
C LEU A 117 9.79 10.92 14.09
N ARG A 118 9.40 11.58 15.18
CA ARG A 118 8.83 12.92 15.16
C ARG A 118 9.78 13.95 14.56
N SER A 119 11.05 13.91 14.93
CA SER A 119 12.09 14.79 14.38
C SER A 119 12.24 14.58 12.86
N ASN A 120 12.28 13.32 12.42
CA ASN A 120 12.35 12.95 11.01
C ASN A 120 11.11 13.39 10.22
N LEU A 121 9.90 13.26 10.79
CA LEU A 121 8.68 13.74 10.15
C LEU A 121 8.68 15.27 10.01
N LYS A 122 9.13 15.99 11.05
CA LYS A 122 9.27 17.45 10.98
C LYS A 122 10.29 17.89 9.95
N SER A 123 11.39 17.15 9.75
CA SER A 123 12.42 17.52 8.78
C SER A 123 11.96 17.38 7.32
N ILE A 124 10.90 16.59 7.07
CA ILE A 124 10.27 16.47 5.75
C ILE A 124 9.01 17.32 5.59
N ASP A 125 8.48 17.90 6.67
CA ASP A 125 7.33 18.80 6.59
C ASP A 125 7.69 20.05 5.78
N GLY A 126 6.81 20.45 4.87
CA GLY A 126 7.04 21.54 3.94
C GLY A 126 7.97 21.25 2.75
N LEU A 127 8.75 20.15 2.76
CA LEU A 127 9.61 19.78 1.62
C LEU A 127 8.86 19.10 0.47
N TYR A 128 7.78 18.40 0.81
CA TYR A 128 6.96 17.65 -0.14
C TYR A 128 5.54 18.20 -0.18
N ASP A 129 4.90 18.04 -1.35
CA ASP A 129 3.49 18.36 -1.54
C ASP A 129 2.62 17.28 -0.91
N TYR A 130 3.03 16.00 -1.08
CA TYR A 130 2.36 14.85 -0.49
C TYR A 130 3.32 13.89 0.22
N VAL A 131 2.87 13.37 1.35
CA VAL A 131 3.51 12.31 2.14
C VAL A 131 2.62 11.08 2.07
N PHE A 132 3.11 10.03 1.44
CA PHE A 132 2.44 8.74 1.36
C PHE A 132 2.85 7.90 2.57
N THR A 133 1.87 7.40 3.31
CA THR A 133 2.08 6.57 4.50
C THR A 133 1.03 5.46 4.55
N LEU A 134 1.15 4.56 5.51
CA LEU A 134 0.26 3.41 5.66
C LEU A 134 -1.12 3.87 6.11
N ALA A 135 -2.17 3.13 5.73
CA ALA A 135 -3.50 3.40 6.24
C ALA A 135 -3.58 3.20 7.76
N PRO A 136 -4.28 4.08 8.51
CA PRO A 136 -4.32 4.05 9.97
C PRO A 136 -4.87 2.78 10.60
N ASN A 137 -5.66 2.03 9.86
CA ASN A 137 -6.26 0.77 10.32
C ASN A 137 -5.44 -0.47 9.92
N ASP A 138 -4.22 -0.31 9.41
CA ASP A 138 -3.24 -1.39 9.39
C ASP A 138 -2.77 -1.65 10.83
N THR A 139 -3.02 -2.84 11.35
CA THR A 139 -2.76 -3.17 12.75
C THR A 139 -1.33 -3.68 12.99
N THR A 140 -0.51 -3.80 11.95
CA THR A 140 0.92 -4.09 12.13
C THR A 140 1.56 -2.98 12.96
N ASN A 141 2.30 -3.32 14.03
CA ASN A 141 2.76 -2.35 15.04
C ASN A 141 3.46 -1.12 14.45
N ASP A 142 4.44 -1.33 13.56
CA ASP A 142 5.15 -0.21 12.95
C ASP A 142 4.28 0.56 11.94
N HIS A 143 3.34 -0.11 11.25
CA HIS A 143 2.44 0.52 10.28
C HIS A 143 1.44 1.45 10.99
N SER A 144 0.85 0.98 12.08
CA SER A 144 -0.07 1.78 12.88
C SER A 144 0.67 2.98 13.49
N TYR A 145 1.86 2.76 14.05
CA TYR A 145 2.64 3.81 14.70
C TYR A 145 3.12 4.90 13.74
N ILE A 146 3.61 4.52 12.55
CA ILE A 146 4.04 5.51 11.57
C ILE A 146 2.84 6.28 11.00
N SER A 147 1.70 5.62 10.78
CA SER A 147 0.49 6.28 10.29
C SER A 147 0.01 7.33 11.30
N ASP A 148 -0.11 6.94 12.57
CA ASP A 148 -0.51 7.84 13.66
C ASP A 148 0.50 8.99 13.86
N SER A 149 1.79 8.69 13.82
CA SER A 149 2.83 9.71 13.93
C SER A 149 2.79 10.69 12.76
N THR A 150 2.55 10.20 11.53
CA THR A 150 2.43 11.03 10.33
C THR A 150 1.22 11.95 10.42
N SER A 151 0.05 11.43 10.80
CA SER A 151 -1.18 12.23 10.90
C SER A 151 -1.11 13.31 11.98
N LYS A 152 -0.34 13.09 13.05
CA LYS A 152 -0.09 14.07 14.12
C LYS A 152 0.93 15.15 13.78
N ASN A 153 1.84 14.90 12.83
CA ASN A 153 2.97 15.80 12.56
C ASN A 153 2.97 16.40 11.15
N ILE A 154 2.17 15.88 10.22
CA ILE A 154 2.02 16.38 8.85
C ILE A 154 0.57 16.80 8.64
N LYS A 155 0.35 17.94 7.97
CA LYS A 155 -1.01 18.43 7.66
C LYS A 155 -1.82 17.37 6.91
N LYS A 156 -3.04 17.10 7.36
CA LYS A 156 -3.96 16.09 6.79
C LYS A 156 -4.14 16.24 5.28
N SER A 157 -4.19 17.46 4.75
CA SER A 157 -4.28 17.77 3.31
C SER A 157 -3.08 17.32 2.47
N LYS A 158 -1.95 17.02 3.10
CA LYS A 158 -0.73 16.50 2.45
C LYS A 158 -0.58 14.98 2.61
N VAL A 159 -1.38 14.32 3.42
CA VAL A 159 -1.20 12.89 3.72
C VAL A 159 -2.04 12.05 2.76
N VAL A 160 -1.40 11.03 2.19
CA VAL A 160 -2.06 10.01 1.36
C VAL A 160 -1.80 8.64 1.98
N TYR A 161 -2.87 7.90 2.25
CA TYR A 161 -2.78 6.56 2.79
C TYR A 161 -2.74 5.51 1.66
N TYR A 162 -1.84 4.54 1.79
CA TYR A 162 -1.76 3.35 0.93
C TYR A 162 -1.91 2.06 1.75
N ARG A 163 -2.03 0.92 1.05
CA ARG A 163 -2.25 -0.41 1.63
C ARG A 163 -1.03 -1.28 1.37
N SER A 164 -0.43 -1.91 2.39
CA SER A 164 0.73 -2.80 2.17
C SER A 164 0.48 -4.26 2.54
N THR A 165 -0.06 -4.57 3.72
CA THR A 165 -0.19 -5.96 4.19
C THR A 165 -1.64 -6.38 4.48
N SER A 166 -2.43 -5.49 5.07
CA SER A 166 -3.86 -5.69 5.31
C SER A 166 -4.71 -4.99 4.25
N ILE A 167 -5.86 -5.58 3.90
CA ILE A 167 -6.87 -4.86 3.11
C ILE A 167 -7.50 -3.83 4.06
N THR A 168 -6.85 -2.68 4.19
CA THR A 168 -7.16 -1.66 5.18
C THR A 168 -8.43 -0.90 4.85
N PHE A 169 -8.65 -0.53 3.60
CA PHE A 169 -9.89 0.08 3.15
C PHE A 169 -10.39 -0.55 1.84
N ASN A 170 -11.69 -0.42 1.60
CA ASN A 170 -12.30 -0.91 0.36
C ASN A 170 -11.78 -0.09 -0.81
N ILE A 171 -11.46 -0.74 -1.93
CA ILE A 171 -11.06 -0.03 -3.15
C ILE A 171 -12.12 0.98 -3.63
N MET A 172 -13.38 0.75 -3.26
CA MET A 172 -14.50 1.63 -3.53
C MET A 172 -14.46 2.94 -2.74
N ASP A 173 -13.80 2.93 -1.58
CA ASP A 173 -13.59 4.11 -0.73
C ASP A 173 -12.32 4.87 -1.13
N ALA A 174 -11.50 4.30 -2.02
CA ALA A 174 -10.24 4.91 -2.44
C ALA A 174 -10.49 6.21 -3.21
N SER A 175 -9.73 7.26 -2.88
CA SER A 175 -9.75 8.51 -3.64
C SER A 175 -9.22 8.31 -5.07
N PHE A 176 -8.25 7.41 -5.26
CA PHE A 176 -7.73 7.00 -6.57
C PHE A 176 -7.05 5.63 -6.51
N TYR A 177 -6.75 5.05 -7.68
CA TYR A 177 -5.95 3.83 -7.80
C TYR A 177 -4.91 3.93 -8.93
N CYS A 178 -3.90 3.05 -8.88
CA CYS A 178 -2.94 2.82 -9.96
C CYS A 178 -3.01 1.36 -10.42
N LYS A 179 -2.92 1.14 -11.73
CA LYS A 179 -3.15 -0.16 -12.36
C LYS A 179 -1.87 -0.62 -13.06
N GLY A 180 -1.24 -1.67 -12.56
CA GLY A 180 -0.10 -2.27 -13.25
C GLY A 180 -0.25 -3.75 -13.51
N THR A 181 0.80 -4.35 -14.06
CA THR A 181 0.84 -5.78 -14.36
C THR A 181 1.07 -6.57 -13.08
N PHE A 182 0.22 -7.56 -12.80
CA PHE A 182 0.39 -8.45 -11.66
C PHE A 182 1.72 -9.22 -11.73
N LEU A 183 2.15 -9.61 -12.94
CA LEU A 183 3.40 -10.33 -13.14
C LEU A 183 4.63 -9.49 -12.77
N ASP A 184 4.66 -8.20 -13.12
CA ASP A 184 5.77 -7.31 -12.81
C ASP A 184 5.94 -7.17 -11.29
N LYS A 185 4.83 -6.86 -10.60
CA LYS A 185 4.81 -6.76 -9.14
C LYS A 185 5.20 -8.08 -8.46
N LYS A 186 4.72 -9.21 -8.97
CA LYS A 186 5.13 -10.55 -8.50
C LYS A 186 6.62 -10.80 -8.72
N ASN A 187 7.20 -10.37 -9.84
CA ASN A 187 8.62 -10.53 -10.11
C ASN A 187 9.47 -9.65 -9.20
N ALA A 188 9.05 -8.40 -8.94
CA ALA A 188 9.71 -7.53 -7.98
C ALA A 188 9.74 -8.17 -6.57
N LEU A 189 8.61 -8.71 -6.09
CA LEU A 189 8.54 -9.38 -4.79
C LEU A 189 9.43 -10.63 -4.67
N ARG A 190 9.80 -11.27 -5.78
CA ARG A 190 10.69 -12.45 -5.73
C ARG A 190 12.11 -12.11 -5.31
N HIS A 191 12.48 -10.83 -5.26
CA HIS A 191 13.79 -10.41 -4.79
C HIS A 191 13.93 -10.46 -3.27
N TYR A 192 12.85 -10.42 -2.48
CA TYR A 192 12.88 -10.40 -1.01
C TYR A 192 13.00 -11.82 -0.41
N LYS A 193 14.17 -12.46 -0.57
CA LYS A 193 14.42 -13.82 -0.07
C LYS A 193 14.44 -13.88 1.45
N THR A 194 14.85 -12.80 2.10
CA THR A 194 14.83 -12.70 3.56
C THR A 194 13.41 -12.71 4.16
N GLN A 195 12.38 -12.57 3.33
CA GLN A 195 10.97 -12.56 3.73
C GLN A 195 10.14 -13.68 3.08
N ASP A 196 10.78 -14.73 2.54
CA ASP A 196 10.08 -15.85 1.89
C ASP A 196 9.05 -16.54 2.81
N SER A 197 9.23 -16.49 4.13
CA SER A 197 8.29 -17.02 5.12
C SER A 197 6.95 -16.27 5.20
N ILE A 198 6.91 -14.99 4.78
CA ILE A 198 5.75 -14.09 4.94
C ILE A 198 4.75 -14.26 3.78
N ASN A 199 5.07 -15.08 2.77
CA ASN A 199 4.21 -15.38 1.61
C ASN A 199 3.63 -14.13 0.94
N LEU A 200 4.49 -13.15 0.67
CA LEU A 200 4.16 -11.84 0.07
C LEU A 200 3.34 -11.96 -1.23
N ILE A 201 3.53 -13.05 -1.97
CA ILE A 201 2.78 -13.35 -3.20
C ILE A 201 1.27 -13.51 -2.92
N ASN A 202 0.89 -14.06 -1.77
CA ASN A 202 -0.52 -14.15 -1.39
C ASN A 202 -1.14 -12.77 -1.14
N THR A 203 -0.38 -11.85 -0.52
CA THR A 203 -0.82 -10.47 -0.26
C THR A 203 -1.24 -9.78 -1.56
N ILE A 204 -0.45 -9.89 -2.62
CA ILE A 204 -0.76 -9.23 -3.90
C ILE A 204 -1.83 -9.94 -4.75
N LYS A 205 -2.27 -11.17 -4.39
CA LYS A 205 -3.39 -11.83 -5.09
C LYS A 205 -4.70 -11.06 -4.89
N TYR A 206 -4.85 -10.36 -3.76
CA TYR A 206 -6.02 -9.52 -3.51
C TYR A 206 -6.07 -8.34 -4.49
N ASN A 207 -4.96 -7.66 -4.73
CA ASN A 207 -4.85 -6.58 -5.73
C ASN A 207 -5.29 -7.03 -7.13
N ARG A 208 -5.02 -8.30 -7.48
CA ARG A 208 -5.47 -8.90 -8.75
C ARG A 208 -6.97 -9.19 -8.75
N ASN A 209 -7.54 -9.62 -7.63
CA ASN A 209 -8.98 -9.85 -7.52
C ASN A 209 -9.75 -8.53 -7.55
N GLU A 210 -9.23 -7.46 -6.94
CA GLU A 210 -9.81 -6.12 -7.05
C GLU A 210 -9.77 -5.59 -8.48
N ALA A 211 -8.71 -5.88 -9.24
CA ALA A 211 -8.67 -5.59 -10.67
C ALA A 211 -9.87 -6.21 -11.41
N LEU A 212 -10.24 -7.45 -11.06
CA LEU A 212 -11.41 -8.13 -11.64
C LEU A 212 -12.73 -7.46 -11.26
N ILE A 213 -12.85 -7.00 -10.02
CA ILE A 213 -14.05 -6.29 -9.51
C ILE A 213 -14.24 -4.98 -10.28
N LEU A 214 -13.14 -4.29 -10.60
CA LEU A 214 -13.12 -3.08 -11.44
C LEU A 214 -13.25 -3.37 -12.95
N GLY A 215 -13.47 -4.63 -13.35
CA GLY A 215 -13.67 -5.01 -14.75
C GLY A 215 -12.39 -5.22 -15.57
N TYR A 216 -11.22 -5.25 -14.95
CA TYR A 216 -9.95 -5.55 -15.62
C TYR A 216 -9.68 -7.06 -15.70
N SER A 217 -8.83 -7.47 -16.64
CA SER A 217 -8.41 -8.87 -16.77
C SER A 217 -7.46 -9.33 -15.64
N LYS A 218 -7.35 -10.64 -15.42
CA LYS A 218 -6.49 -11.27 -14.39
C LYS A 218 -4.99 -10.97 -14.49
N LYS A 219 -4.53 -10.34 -15.58
CA LYS A 219 -3.12 -9.95 -15.76
C LYS A 219 -2.76 -8.67 -15.00
N TYR A 220 -3.75 -7.93 -14.52
CA TYR A 220 -3.56 -6.66 -13.82
C TYR A 220 -3.64 -6.81 -12.30
N ALA A 221 -3.06 -5.85 -11.60
CA ALA A 221 -3.16 -5.65 -10.16
C ALA A 221 -3.42 -4.17 -9.87
N ILE A 222 -4.17 -3.88 -8.82
CA ILE A 222 -4.51 -2.52 -8.41
C ILE A 222 -3.84 -2.14 -7.09
N GLU A 223 -3.32 -0.92 -7.02
CA GLU A 223 -2.92 -0.25 -5.79
C GLU A 223 -3.90 0.89 -5.55
N ALA A 224 -4.44 0.98 -4.33
CA ALA A 224 -5.46 1.97 -4.01
C ALA A 224 -4.94 2.92 -2.94
N PHE A 225 -5.36 4.17 -3.06
CA PHE A 225 -4.87 5.28 -2.26
C PHE A 225 -6.05 6.15 -1.84
N ILE A 226 -5.98 6.69 -0.63
CA ILE A 226 -7.01 7.58 -0.10
C ILE A 226 -6.34 8.80 0.53
N PHE A 227 -6.81 9.99 0.18
CA PHE A 227 -6.35 11.21 0.86
C PHE A 227 -6.80 11.13 2.31
N ALA A 228 -5.94 11.57 3.25
CA ALA A 228 -6.29 11.48 4.66
C ALA A 228 -7.57 12.27 4.99
N GLU A 229 -7.85 13.36 4.29
CA GLU A 229 -9.10 14.15 4.40
C GLU A 229 -10.36 13.35 4.06
N ASP A 230 -10.23 12.37 3.16
CA ASP A 230 -11.32 11.49 2.71
C ASP A 230 -11.44 10.22 3.59
N PHE A 231 -10.46 9.95 4.47
CA PHE A 231 -10.40 8.71 5.24
C PHE A 231 -11.37 8.70 6.42
N ASN A 232 -12.19 7.65 6.50
CA ASN A 232 -13.08 7.40 7.64
C ASN A 232 -12.31 6.69 8.76
N GLU A 233 -11.98 7.40 9.83
CA GLU A 233 -11.23 6.88 10.98
C GLU A 233 -11.95 5.72 11.71
N ASN A 234 -13.26 5.56 11.53
CA ASN A 234 -14.02 4.44 12.07
C ASN A 234 -14.00 3.19 11.17
N GLN A 235 -13.36 3.26 10.00
CA GLN A 235 -13.25 2.13 9.08
C GLN A 235 -12.31 1.08 9.66
N LYS A 236 -12.84 -0.13 9.90
CA LYS A 236 -12.04 -1.28 10.30
C LYS A 236 -11.38 -1.92 9.07
N ALA A 237 -10.21 -2.52 9.25
CA ALA A 237 -9.57 -3.30 8.19
C ALA A 237 -10.51 -4.42 7.71
N ILE A 238 -10.61 -4.62 6.40
CA ILE A 238 -11.55 -5.59 5.79
C ILE A 238 -11.25 -7.02 6.27
N ASN A 239 -9.98 -7.37 6.46
CA ASN A 239 -9.59 -8.68 7.00
C ASN A 239 -9.96 -8.88 8.48
N SER A 240 -10.36 -7.83 9.20
CA SER A 240 -10.89 -7.91 10.57
C SER A 240 -12.43 -8.05 10.62
N LEU A 241 -13.10 -7.94 9.47
CA LEU A 241 -14.55 -8.06 9.38
C LEU A 241 -14.96 -9.54 9.35
N SER A 242 -15.99 -9.90 10.12
CA SER A 242 -16.66 -11.20 9.97
C SER A 242 -17.20 -11.37 8.54
N THR A 243 -17.39 -12.60 8.06
CA THR A 243 -17.94 -12.86 6.71
C THR A 243 -19.27 -12.11 6.45
N GLY A 244 -20.15 -12.04 7.46
CA GLY A 244 -21.41 -11.29 7.35
C GLY A 244 -21.25 -9.76 7.39
N SER A 245 -20.18 -9.26 8.01
CA SER A 245 -19.80 -7.84 7.95
C SER A 245 -19.14 -7.49 6.62
N LEU A 246 -18.31 -8.39 6.08
CA LEU A 246 -17.62 -8.25 4.81
C LEU A 246 -18.61 -8.22 3.63
N ILE A 247 -19.63 -9.09 3.65
CA ILE A 247 -20.75 -9.04 2.72
C ILE A 247 -21.46 -7.69 2.82
N ARG A 248 -21.85 -7.23 4.01
CA ARG A 248 -22.54 -5.94 4.18
C ARG A 248 -21.73 -4.75 3.68
N GLU A 249 -20.43 -4.73 3.94
CA GLU A 249 -19.56 -3.63 3.53
C GLU A 249 -19.22 -3.65 2.04
N LEU A 250 -19.24 -4.83 1.40
CA LEU A 250 -19.15 -4.95 -0.07
C LEU A 250 -20.46 -4.56 -0.79
N PHE A 251 -21.59 -4.45 -0.07
CA PHE A 251 -22.92 -4.15 -0.61
C PHE A 251 -23.50 -2.80 -0.13
N ARG A 252 -22.71 -1.98 0.56
CA ARG A 252 -23.01 -0.56 0.83
C ARG A 252 -22.57 0.30 -0.33
#